data_AF-A0A541B7E0-F1
#
_entry.id   AF-A0A541B7E0-F1
#
_cell.length_a   1.000
_cell.length_b   1.000
_cell.length_c   1.000
_cell.angle_alpha   90.00
_cell.angle_beta   90.00
_cell.angle_gamma   90.00
#
_symmetry.space_group_name_H-M   'P 1'
#
loop_
_entity.id
_entity.type
_entity.pdbx_description
1 polymer ?
#
loop_
_entity_poly.entity_id
_entity_poly.type
_entity_poly.pdbx_seq_one_letter_code
_entity_poly.pdbx_strand_id
1 'polypeptide(L)' 'MNTPIPLPGAHLPGPPQTVDPDKIHAEVDELLAGLGAVGAGEDPHGHDRIPRQAHILERAHDVLVQALATVDKI' A
#
# COMPACT_ATOMS: atom_id res chain seq x y z
N MET A 1 -46.40 5.42 -3.77
CA MET A 1 -45.25 6.32 -3.62
C MET A 1 -44.45 6.26 -4.92
N ASN A 2 -44.35 7.37 -5.66
CA ASN A 2 -43.54 7.42 -6.90
C ASN A 2 -42.10 7.79 -6.53
N THR A 3 -41.17 6.85 -6.65
CA THR A 3 -39.74 7.16 -6.60
C THR A 3 -39.33 7.73 -7.96
N PRO A 4 -38.71 8.92 -8.02
CA PRO A 4 -38.28 9.51 -9.28
C PRO A 4 -37.26 8.62 -9.98
N ILE A 5 -37.44 8.43 -11.29
CA ILE A 5 -36.54 7.66 -12.15
C ILE A 5 -35.20 8.42 -12.24
N PRO A 6 -34.05 7.80 -11.87
CA PRO A 6 -32.75 8.46 -11.97
C PRO A 6 -32.43 8.86 -13.41
N LEU A 7 -31.90 10.06 -13.61
CA LEU A 7 -31.49 10.50 -14.95
C LEU A 7 -30.38 9.56 -15.49
N PRO A 8 -30.45 9.13 -16.77
CA PRO A 8 -29.40 8.35 -17.40
C PRO A 8 -28.03 9.06 -17.27
N GLY A 9 -27.03 8.36 -16.74
CA GLY A 9 -25.68 8.89 -16.51
C GLY A 9 -25.37 9.34 -15.08
N ALA A 10 -26.37 9.51 -14.20
CA ALA A 10 -26.17 9.92 -12.80
C ALA A 10 -25.60 8.81 -11.89
N HIS A 11 -25.40 7.60 -12.41
CA HIS A 11 -24.79 6.46 -11.73
C HIS A 11 -23.36 6.18 -12.19
N LEU A 12 -22.84 6.97 -13.14
CA LEU A 12 -21.47 6.78 -13.59
C LEU A 12 -20.55 7.18 -12.44
N PRO A 13 -19.67 6.27 -11.97
CA PRO A 13 -18.60 6.63 -11.06
C PRO A 13 -17.87 7.83 -11.67
N GLY A 14 -17.48 8.80 -10.83
CA GLY A 14 -16.65 9.91 -11.28
C GLY A 14 -15.37 9.43 -12.00
N PRO A 15 -14.57 10.36 -12.54
CA PRO A 15 -13.35 10.02 -13.27
C PRO A 15 -12.57 8.91 -12.54
N PRO A 16 -12.09 7.87 -13.24
CA PRO A 16 -11.39 6.77 -12.61
C PRO A 16 -10.28 7.37 -11.73
N GLN A 17 -10.17 6.90 -10.50
CA GLN A 17 -9.04 7.26 -9.64
C GLN A 17 -7.78 6.72 -10.33
N THR A 18 -7.16 7.56 -11.16
CA THR A 18 -5.96 7.20 -11.90
C THR A 18 -4.82 7.16 -10.90
N VAL A 19 -4.28 5.96 -10.69
CA VAL A 19 -3.08 5.76 -9.90
C VAL A 19 -1.88 6.20 -10.74
N ASP A 20 -1.04 7.05 -10.17
CA ASP A 20 0.21 7.49 -10.79
C ASP A 20 1.33 6.51 -10.43
N PRO A 21 1.86 5.74 -11.40
CA PRO A 21 2.92 4.77 -11.15
C PRO A 21 4.22 5.45 -10.70
N ASP A 22 4.55 6.65 -11.21
CA ASP A 22 5.79 7.34 -10.84
C ASP A 22 5.76 7.78 -9.37
N LYS A 23 4.58 8.18 -8.89
CA LYS A 23 4.34 8.48 -7.47
C LYS A 23 4.55 7.25 -6.58
N ILE A 24 4.09 6.08 -7.02
CA ILE A 24 4.29 4.83 -6.26
C ILE A 24 5.78 4.47 -6.20
N HIS A 25 6.50 4.59 -7.32
CA HIS A 25 7.93 4.29 -7.36
C HIS A 25 8.71 5.20 -6.41
N ALA A 26 8.38 6.50 -6.38
CA ALA A 26 9.00 7.46 -5.46
C ALA A 26 8.76 7.11 -3.99
N GLU A 27 7.53 6.73 -3.62
CA GLU A 27 7.19 6.30 -2.25
C GLU A 27 7.94 5.02 -1.85
N VAL A 28 8.09 4.07 -2.78
CA VAL A 28 8.85 2.82 -2.55
C VAL A 28 10.34 3.08 -2.38
N ASP A 29 10.93 3.94 -3.21
CA ASP A 29 12.35 4.29 -3.11
C ASP A 29 12.67 5.00 -1.78
N GLU A 30 11.77 5.85 -1.29
CA GLU A 30 11.90 6.49 0.02
C GLU A 30 11.89 5.46 1.16
N LEU A 31 10.98 4.48 1.11
CA LEU A 31 10.90 3.41 2.10
C LEU A 31 12.15 2.51 2.09
N LEU A 32 12.67 2.19 0.90
CA LEU A 32 13.89 1.39 0.74
C LEU A 32 15.14 2.15 1.22
N ALA A 33 15.22 3.46 0.97
CA ALA A 33 16.29 4.30 1.48
C ALA A 33 16.29 4.34 3.02
N GLY A 34 15.11 4.36 3.65
CA GLY A 34 14.96 4.26 5.09
C GLY A 34 15.51 2.96 5.68
N LEU A 35 15.33 1.83 4.99
CA LEU A 35 15.88 0.54 5.41
C LEU A 35 17.43 0.50 5.35
N GLY A 36 18.02 1.16 4.35
CA GLY A 36 19.48 1.32 4.25
C GLY A 36 20.07 2.11 5.42
N ALA A 37 19.36 3.13 5.90
CA ALA A 37 19.78 3.94 7.04
C ALA A 37 19.73 3.18 8.38
N VAL A 38 18.73 2.31 8.57
CA VAL A 38 18.61 1.42 9.74
C VAL A 38 19.75 0.39 9.78
N GLY A 39 20.23 -0.06 8.62
CA GLY A 39 21.35 -1.00 8.52
C GLY A 39 22.71 -0.43 8.92
N ALA A 40 22.93 0.89 8.77
CA ALA A 40 24.23 1.54 8.92
C ALA A 40 24.50 2.09 10.33
N GLY A 41 23.47 2.31 11.15
CA GLY A 41 23.59 2.99 12.45
C GLY A 41 23.30 2.15 13.70
N GLU A 42 22.83 0.91 13.55
CA GLU A 42 22.42 0.08 14.70
C GLU A 42 23.42 -1.04 14.98
N ASP A 43 23.83 -1.14 16.25
CA ASP A 43 24.71 -2.17 16.80
C ASP A 43 24.40 -3.57 16.20
N PRO A 44 25.40 -4.26 15.62
CA PRO A 44 25.21 -5.55 14.98
C PRO A 44 24.77 -6.69 15.92
N HIS A 45 24.70 -6.42 17.23
CA HIS A 45 24.34 -7.38 18.29
C HIS A 45 23.05 -7.03 19.05
N GLY A 46 22.25 -6.06 18.59
CA GLY A 46 20.98 -5.72 19.24
C GLY A 46 20.00 -6.90 19.18
N HIS A 47 19.70 -7.51 20.34
CA HIS A 47 18.66 -8.54 20.52
C HIS A 47 17.26 -8.14 19.99
N ASP A 48 17.08 -6.86 19.64
CA ASP A 48 15.86 -6.26 19.13
C ASP A 48 15.78 -6.19 17.59
N ARG A 49 16.82 -6.62 16.86
CA ARG A 49 16.86 -6.61 15.38
C ARG A 49 15.94 -7.66 14.76
N ILE A 50 16.01 -8.90 15.23
CA ILE A 50 15.21 -10.01 14.68
C ILE A 50 13.70 -9.76 14.86
N PRO A 51 13.19 -9.35 16.04
CA PRO A 51 11.77 -9.03 16.20
C PRO A 51 11.31 -7.87 15.30
N ARG A 52 12.15 -6.83 15.17
CA ARG A 52 11.85 -5.67 14.33
C ARG A 52 11.81 -6.03 12.84
N GLN A 53 12.76 -6.83 12.36
CA GLN A 53 12.77 -7.34 10.99
C GLN A 53 11.58 -8.26 10.71
N ALA A 54 11.23 -9.14 11.66
CA ALA A 54 10.05 -10.00 11.52
C ALA A 54 8.76 -9.16 11.40
N HIS A 55 8.61 -8.11 12.21
CA HIS A 55 7.45 -7.23 12.15
C HIS A 55 7.36 -6.45 10.82
N ILE A 56 8.50 -6.00 10.29
CA ILE A 56 8.54 -5.32 8.99
C ILE A 56 8.13 -6.27 7.86
N LEU A 57 8.60 -7.53 7.90
CA LEU A 57 8.25 -8.54 6.89
C LEU A 57 6.77 -8.95 6.97
N GLU A 58 6.21 -9.08 8.17
CA GLU A 58 4.79 -9.35 8.39
C GLU A 58 3.92 -8.22 7.80
N ARG A 59 4.28 -6.96 8.09
CA ARG A 59 3.58 -5.79 7.55
C ARG A 59 3.60 -5.76 6.02
N ALA A 60 4.75 -6.09 5.41
CA ALA A 60 4.88 -6.14 3.96
C ALA A 60 4.00 -7.25 3.35
N HIS A 61 3.92 -8.41 4.01
CA HIS A 61 3.07 -9.51 3.59
C HIS A 61 1.59 -9.12 3.59
N ASP A 62 1.11 -8.49 4.66
CA ASP A 62 -0.29 -8.06 4.77
C ASP A 62 -0.70 -7.10 3.65
N VAL A 63 0.18 -6.14 3.31
CA VAL A 63 -0.07 -5.19 2.23
C VAL A 63 -0.17 -5.90 0.88
N LEU A 64 0.71 -6.88 0.62
CA LEU A 64 0.69 -7.65 -0.62
C LEU A 64 -0.57 -8.52 -0.74
N VAL A 65 -0.99 -9.16 0.36
CA VAL A 65 -2.23 -9.95 0.39
C VAL A 65 -3.45 -9.07 0.17
N GLN A 66 -3.50 -7.89 0.80
CA GLN A 66 -4.59 -6.93 0.61
C GLN A 66 -4.66 -6.41 -0.83
N ALA A 67 -3.51 -6.13 -1.45
CA ALA A 67 -3.44 -5.71 -2.85
C ALA A 67 -3.92 -6.84 -3.79
N LEU A 68 -3.50 -8.09 -3.54
CA LEU A 68 -3.92 -9.25 -4.33
C LEU A 68 -5.41 -9.54 -4.21
N ALA A 69 -5.97 -9.44 -3.00
CA ALA A 69 -7.41 -9.59 -2.75
C ALA A 69 -8.26 -8.49 -3.43
N THR A 70 -7.65 -7.34 -3.71
CA THR A 70 -8.31 -6.26 -4.45
C THR A 70 -8.39 -6.57 -5.95
N VAL A 71 -7.41 -7.32 -6.49
CA VAL A 71 -7.41 -7.79 -7.88
C VAL A 71 -8.38 -8.96 -8.12
N ASP A 72 -8.62 -9.82 -7.13
CA ASP A 72 -9.59 -10.94 -7.21
C ASP A 72 -11.06 -10.47 -7.23
N LYS A 73 -11.30 -9.18 -6.97
CA LYS A 73 -12.65 -8.59 -6.90
C LYS A 73 -13.15 -8.00 -8.23
N ILE A 74 -12.38 -8.17 -9.31
CA ILE A 74 -12.61 -7.64 -10.66
C ILE A 74 -12.93 -8.81 -11.60
#